data_AF-A0A139DJ86-F1
#
_entry.id   AF-A0A139DJ86-F1
#
_cell.length_a   1.000
_cell.length_b   1.000
_cell.length_c   1.000
_cell.angle_alpha   90.00
_cell.angle_beta   90.00
_cell.angle_gamma   90.00
#
_symmetry.space_group_name_H-M   'P 1'
#
loop_
_entity.id
_entity.type
_entity.pdbx_description
1 polymer ?
#
loop_
_entity_poly.entity_id
_entity_poly.type
_entity_poly.pdbx_seq_one_letter_code
_entity_poly.pdbx_strand_id
1 'polypeptide(L)' 'MTDALQEIHDFLSCRTPAQWIDNALENQDLLLIDHAHCEKKAASTALSLMYRYLDNVDLLNKMSRLAREE' A
#
# COMPACT_ATOMS: atom_id res chain seq x y z
N MET A 1 19.06 -2.87 7.96
CA MET A 1 18.38 -2.89 6.65
C MET A 1 18.03 -4.30 6.20
N THR A 2 18.88 -5.32 6.40
CA THR A 2 18.57 -6.73 6.13
C THR A 2 17.41 -7.29 6.95
N ASP A 3 17.20 -6.78 8.16
CA ASP A 3 16.18 -7.27 9.11
C ASP A 3 14.75 -7.03 8.61
N ALA A 4 14.42 -5.80 8.20
CA ALA A 4 13.07 -5.44 7.75
C ALA A 4 12.60 -6.20 6.49
N LEU A 5 13.52 -6.52 5.57
CA LEU A 5 13.17 -7.31 4.39
C LEU A 5 12.88 -8.77 4.75
N GLN A 6 13.60 -9.32 5.73
CA GLN A 6 13.34 -10.67 6.23
C GLN A 6 11.96 -10.76 6.90
N GLU A 7 11.60 -9.75 7.71
CA GLU A 7 10.27 -9.69 8.33
C GLU A 7 9.14 -9.69 7.30
N ILE A 8 9.25 -8.90 6.21
CA ILE A 8 8.27 -8.88 5.13
C ILE A 8 8.17 -10.25 4.46
N HIS A 9 9.31 -10.90 4.26
CA HIS A 9 9.43 -12.20 3.64
C HIS A 9 8.88 -13.35 4.49
N ASP A 10 8.90 -13.21 5.81
CA ASP A 10 8.31 -14.15 6.76
C ASP A 10 6.81 -13.91 6.94
N PHE A 11 6.36 -12.65 6.83
CA PHE A 11 4.94 -12.28 6.87
C PHE A 11 4.17 -12.71 5.62
N LEU A 12 4.77 -12.56 4.44
CA LEU A 12 4.12 -12.89 3.16
C LEU A 12 4.34 -14.36 2.77
N SER A 13 3.26 -15.04 2.34
CA SER A 13 3.29 -16.48 2.03
C SER A 13 4.10 -16.85 0.79
N CYS A 14 4.46 -15.90 -0.08
CA CYS A 14 5.24 -16.16 -1.28
C CYS A 14 6.03 -14.93 -1.75
N ARG A 15 7.00 -15.15 -2.63
CA ARG A 15 7.73 -14.09 -3.34
C ARG A 15 6.95 -13.66 -4.59
N THR A 16 7.15 -12.42 -5.03
CA THR A 16 6.69 -11.96 -6.35
C THR A 16 7.24 -12.86 -7.45
N PRO A 17 6.41 -13.48 -8.29
CA PRO A 17 6.88 -14.33 -9.39
C PRO A 17 7.72 -13.55 -10.40
N ALA A 18 8.76 -14.18 -10.96
CA ALA A 18 9.63 -13.55 -11.97
C ALA A 18 8.83 -13.04 -13.19
N GLN A 19 7.85 -13.83 -13.65
CA GLN A 19 6.98 -13.44 -14.77
C GLN A 19 6.22 -12.13 -14.52
N TRP A 20 5.86 -11.80 -13.28
CA TRP A 20 5.23 -10.52 -12.97
C TRP A 20 6.21 -9.36 -13.19
N ILE A 21 7.48 -9.55 -12.80
CA ILE A 21 8.54 -8.56 -12.99
C ILE A 21 8.81 -8.37 -14.48
N ASP A 22 8.93 -9.45 -15.24
CA ASP A 22 9.16 -9.40 -16.70
C ASP A 22 8.04 -8.59 -17.39
N ASN A 23 6.78 -8.90 -17.08
CA ASN A 23 5.63 -8.16 -17.62
C ASN A 23 5.61 -6.69 -17.20
N ALA A 24 5.97 -6.39 -15.94
CA ALA A 24 6.02 -5.04 -15.41
C ALA A 24 7.10 -4.19 -16.11
N LEU A 25 8.25 -4.78 -16.41
CA LEU A 25 9.35 -4.12 -17.13
C LEU A 25 8.99 -3.80 -18.58
N GLU A 26 8.18 -4.64 -19.22
CA GLU A 26 7.65 -4.43 -20.58
C GLU A 26 6.53 -3.39 -20.64
N ASN A 27 5.81 -3.14 -19.52
CA ASN A 27 4.58 -2.34 -19.48
C ASN A 27 4.61 -1.24 -18.40
N GLN A 28 5.73 -0.51 -18.29
CA GLN A 28 5.96 0.44 -17.19
C GLN A 28 4.94 1.58 -17.11
N ASP A 29 4.47 2.11 -18.24
CA ASP A 29 3.46 3.18 -18.24
C ASP A 29 2.15 2.71 -17.61
N LEU A 30 1.70 1.50 -17.95
CA LEU A 30 0.51 0.89 -17.38
C LEU A 30 0.68 0.65 -15.88
N LEU A 31 1.85 0.12 -15.48
CA LEU A 31 2.19 -0.08 -14.07
C LEU A 31 2.14 1.23 -13.28
N LEU A 32 2.73 2.31 -13.80
CA LEU A 32 2.77 3.61 -13.13
C LEU A 32 1.38 4.24 -13.00
N ILE A 33 0.52 4.09 -14.01
CA ILE A 33 -0.86 4.55 -13.95
C ILE A 33 -1.63 3.77 -12.87
N ASP A 34 -1.52 2.44 -12.85
CA ASP A 34 -2.20 1.63 -11.83
C ASP A 34 -1.65 1.89 -10.42
N HIS A 35 -0.34 2.11 -10.30
CA HIS A 35 0.31 2.51 -9.06
C HIS A 35 -0.26 3.83 -8.52
N ALA A 36 -0.36 4.87 -9.36
CA ALA A 36 -0.98 6.14 -8.96
C ALA A 36 -2.44 5.97 -8.52
N HIS A 37 -3.19 5.06 -9.14
CA HIS A 37 -4.53 4.70 -8.67
C HIS A 37 -4.52 3.95 -7.34
N CYS A 38 -3.52 3.09 -7.11
CA CYS A 38 -3.35 2.37 -5.84
C CYS A 38 -3.12 3.33 -4.67
N GLU A 39 -2.27 4.34 -4.83
CA GLU A 39 -2.03 5.34 -3.77
C GLU A 39 -3.31 6.11 -3.42
N LYS A 40 -4.04 6.58 -4.45
CA LYS A 40 -5.34 7.22 -4.24
C LYS A 40 -6.35 6.31 -3.55
N LYS A 41 -6.36 5.00 -3.85
CA LYS A 41 -7.23 4.02 -3.19
C LYS A 41 -6.83 3.80 -1.73
N ALA A 42 -5.53 3.80 -1.42
CA ALA A 42 -5.02 3.70 -0.06
C ALA A 42 -5.47 4.91 0.79
N ALA A 43 -5.26 6.14 0.30
CA ALA A 43 -5.76 7.35 0.95
C ALA A 43 -7.28 7.32 1.15
N SER A 44 -8.03 6.90 0.13
CA SER A 44 -9.50 6.80 0.20
C SER A 44 -9.98 5.76 1.21
N THR A 45 -9.23 4.67 1.38
CA THR A 45 -9.51 3.62 2.38
C THR A 45 -9.26 4.15 3.78
N ALA A 46 -8.16 4.88 4.00
CA ALA A 46 -7.87 5.53 5.28
C ALA A 46 -8.99 6.51 5.68
N LEU A 47 -9.45 7.37 4.75
CA LEU A 47 -10.59 8.26 4.98
C LEU A 47 -11.88 7.49 5.31
N SER A 48 -12.15 6.39 4.61
CA SER A 48 -13.32 5.55 4.86
C SER A 48 -13.29 4.92 6.26
N LEU A 49 -12.12 4.51 6.74
CA LEU A 49 -11.94 4.00 8.10
C LEU A 49 -12.19 5.11 9.14
N MET A 50 -11.73 6.33 8.88
CA MET A 50 -12.00 7.48 9.77
C MET A 50 -13.49 7.75 9.93
N TYR A 51 -14.25 7.78 8.82
CA TYR A 51 -15.70 7.98 8.88
C TYR A 51 -16.45 6.84 9.59
N ARG A 52 -15.92 5.61 9.52
CA ARG A 52 -16.54 4.44 10.15
C ARG A 52 -16.31 4.40 11.67
N TYR A 53 -15.19 4.92 12.15
CA TYR A 53 -14.74 4.77 13.54
C TYR A 53 -14.43 6.11 14.19
N LEU A 54 -15.45 6.97 14.31
CA LEU A 54 -15.33 8.36 14.78
C LEU A 54 -14.83 8.49 16.22
N ASP A 55 -15.11 7.50 17.09
CA ASP A 55 -14.73 7.57 18.51
C ASP A 55 -13.32 7.01 18.78
N ASN A 56 -12.64 6.46 17.77
CA ASN A 56 -11.30 5.89 17.91
C ASN A 56 -10.22 6.92 17.55
N VAL A 57 -9.90 7.81 18.50
CA VAL A 57 -8.96 8.93 18.32
C VAL A 57 -7.58 8.47 17.81
N ASP A 58 -7.06 7.35 18.31
CA ASP A 58 -5.76 6.82 17.88
C ASP A 58 -5.78 6.37 16.41
N LEU A 59 -6.85 5.70 15.99
CA LEU A 59 -7.05 5.34 14.59
C LEU A 59 -7.17 6.59 13.72
N LEU A 60 -7.97 7.58 14.13
CA LEU A 60 -8.16 8.82 13.36
C LEU A 60 -6.83 9.54 13.11
N ASN A 61 -5.99 9.67 14.13
CA ASN A 61 -4.68 10.30 14.01
C ASN A 61 -3.75 9.53 13.06
N LYS A 62 -3.74 8.19 13.15
CA LYS A 62 -2.91 7.34 12.26
C LYS A 62 -3.39 7.39 10.82
N MET A 63 -4.70 7.26 10.59
CA MET A 63 -5.29 7.26 9.24
C MET A 63 -5.20 8.64 8.57
N SER A 64 -5.32 9.74 9.32
CA SER A 64 -5.13 11.09 8.79
C SER A 64 -3.70 11.36 8.33
N ARG A 65 -2.71 10.77 8.98
CA ARG A 65 -1.31 10.83 8.54
C ARG A 65 -1.11 9.99 7.29
N LEU A 66 -1.59 8.75 7.32
CA LEU A 66 -1.52 7.82 6.19
C LEU A 66 -2.14 8.45 4.93
N ALA A 67 -3.38 8.95 5.01
CA ALA A 67 -4.08 9.53 3.86
C ALA A 67 -3.42 10.78 3.23
N ARG A 68 -2.43 11.39 3.88
CA ARG A 68 -1.65 12.51 3.33
C ARG A 68 -0.29 12.08 2.79
N GLU A 69 0.17 10.91 3.20
CA GLU A 69 1.41 10.29 2.74
C GLU A 69 1.20 9.59 1.39
N GLU A 70 0.07 8.87 1.26
CA GLU A 70 -0.40 8.27 0.00
C GLU A 70 -0.97 9.32 -0.97
#